data_AF-D1A6L0-F1
#
_entry.id   AF-D1A6L0-F1
#
_cell.length_a   1.000
_cell.length_b   1.000
_cell.length_c   1.000
_cell.angle_alpha   90.00
_cell.angle_beta   90.00
_cell.angle_gamma   90.00
#
_symmetry.space_group_name_H-M   'P 1'
#
loop_
_entity.id
_entity.type
_entity.pdbx_description
1 polymer ?
#
loop_
_entity_poly.entity_id
_entity_poly.type
_entity_poly.pdbx_seq_one_letter_code
_entity_poly.pdbx_strand_id
1 'polypeptide(L)'
;MQKWYLQAVVRVYGPWTVSQTISARERALAIRRVRHATDALADLDARFPGTASGTGRAEVHDHSGMVPVTRDCPLACLGLSRHAANPLRSHLRDRVTVGQVLRLWEDNELQHVRGLGPRRIGEITTALIAAGFVLTPHSHG
;
A
#
# COMPACT_ATOMS: atom_id res chain seq x y z
N MET A 1 -4.06 -4.12 13.33
CA MET A 1 -4.36 -2.91 12.51
C MET A 1 -3.22 -1.89 12.53
N GLN A 2 -2.70 -1.48 13.69
CA GLN A 2 -1.73 -0.37 13.79
C GLN A 2 -0.36 -0.64 13.13
N LYS A 3 0.22 -1.83 13.30
CA LYS A 3 1.53 -2.21 12.71
C LYS A 3 1.55 -2.13 11.18
N TRP A 4 0.49 -2.64 10.54
CA TRP A 4 0.34 -2.63 9.07
C TRP A 4 0.29 -1.22 8.48
N TYR A 5 -0.39 -0.29 9.16
CA TYR A 5 -0.44 1.11 8.75
C TYR A 5 0.96 1.75 8.81
N LEU A 6 1.72 1.51 9.88
CA LEU A 6 3.06 2.06 10.05
C LEU A 6 4.04 1.51 9.00
N GLN A 7 3.97 0.23 8.68
CA GLN A 7 4.75 -0.37 7.59
C GLN A 7 4.42 0.24 6.23
N ALA A 8 3.14 0.49 5.95
CA ALA A 8 2.73 1.16 4.72
C ALA A 8 3.29 2.60 4.63
N VAL A 9 3.30 3.34 5.74
CA VAL A 9 3.89 4.69 5.81
C VAL A 9 5.38 4.65 5.47
N VAL A 10 6.14 3.68 6.00
CA VAL A 10 7.56 3.52 5.68
C VAL A 10 7.77 3.20 4.20
N ARG A 11 6.99 2.29 3.62
CA ARG A 11 7.08 1.95 2.19
C ARG A 11 6.81 3.14 1.28
N VAL A 12 5.79 3.94 1.58
CA VAL A 12 5.37 5.07 0.75
C VAL A 12 6.34 6.25 0.87
N TYR A 13 6.72 6.61 2.09
CA TYR A 13 7.55 7.81 2.33
C TYR A 13 9.06 7.53 2.32
N GLY A 14 9.50 6.28 2.46
CA GLY A 14 10.91 5.90 2.48
C GLY A 14 11.70 6.46 1.29
N PRO A 15 11.29 6.22 0.03
CA PRO A 15 11.97 6.74 -1.15
C PRO A 15 12.01 8.28 -1.21
N TRP A 16 11.00 8.94 -0.66
CA TRP A 16 10.89 10.39 -0.64
C TRP A 16 11.90 11.03 0.32
N THR A 17 12.39 10.30 1.32
CA THR A 17 13.42 10.81 2.25
C THR A 17 14.78 11.04 1.57
N VAL A 18 15.07 10.27 0.51
CA VAL A 18 16.34 10.32 -0.23
C VAL A 18 16.20 11.00 -1.60
N SER A 19 14.98 11.19 -2.10
CA SER A 19 14.74 11.89 -3.37
C SER A 19 15.25 13.33 -3.37
N GLN A 20 15.91 13.74 -4.46
CA GLN A 20 16.38 15.12 -4.69
C GLN A 20 15.43 15.92 -5.59
N THR A 21 14.40 15.27 -6.16
CA THR A 21 13.48 15.88 -7.13
C THR A 21 12.25 16.51 -6.48
N ILE A 22 11.97 16.22 -5.21
CA ILE A 22 10.83 16.77 -4.46
C ILE A 22 11.26 17.97 -3.61
N SER A 23 10.29 18.81 -3.23
CA SER A 23 10.59 20.01 -2.45
C SER A 23 11.20 19.66 -1.08
N ALA A 24 12.07 20.54 -0.57
CA ALA A 24 12.69 20.37 0.74
C ALA A 24 11.64 20.20 1.87
N ARG A 25 10.47 20.85 1.74
CA ARG A 25 9.36 20.74 2.69
C ARG A 25 8.71 19.36 2.67
N GLU A 26 8.48 18.79 1.49
CA GLU A 26 7.92 17.44 1.33
C GLU A 26 8.91 16.37 1.78
N ARG A 27 10.20 16.54 1.46
CA ARG A 27 11.28 15.69 1.95
C ARG A 27 11.34 15.68 3.48
N ALA A 28 11.26 16.85 4.12
CA ALA A 28 11.22 16.97 5.58
C ALA A 28 9.98 16.31 6.20
N LEU A 29 8.82 16.39 5.53
CA LEU A 29 7.62 15.68 5.96
C LEU A 29 7.79 14.16 5.86
N ALA A 30 8.35 13.66 4.76
CA ALA A 30 8.65 12.24 4.57
C ALA A 30 9.60 11.72 5.67
N ILE A 31 10.69 12.44 5.95
CA ILE A 31 11.66 12.09 7.00
C ILE A 31 10.95 11.97 8.36
N ARG A 32 10.12 12.96 8.74
CA ARG A 32 9.38 12.92 10.00
C ARG A 32 8.42 11.73 10.08
N ARG A 33 7.69 11.44 9.00
CA ARG A 33 6.73 10.34 8.96
C ARG A 33 7.40 8.98 9.02
N VAL A 34 8.50 8.78 8.29
CA VAL A 34 9.27 7.53 8.32
C VAL A 34 9.85 7.32 9.71
N ARG A 35 10.50 8.33 10.30
CA ARG A 35 11.08 8.20 11.65
C ARG A 35 10.01 7.82 12.68
N HIS A 36 8.90 8.56 12.73
CA HIS A 36 7.81 8.26 13.65
C HIS A 36 7.23 6.85 13.46
N ALA A 37 7.06 6.42 12.20
CA ALA A 37 6.55 5.10 11.90
C ALA A 37 7.52 3.99 12.34
N THR A 38 8.82 4.16 12.09
CA THR A 38 9.86 3.21 12.52
C THR A 38 9.95 3.12 14.04
N ASP A 39 9.93 4.25 14.75
CA ASP A 39 9.95 4.27 16.22
C ASP A 39 8.73 3.55 16.80
N ALA A 40 7.54 3.84 16.28
CA ALA A 40 6.31 3.19 16.72
C ALA A 40 6.27 1.68 16.39
N LEU A 41 6.93 1.24 15.31
CA LEU A 41 7.11 -0.17 15.00
C LEU A 41 8.03 -0.86 16.01
N ALA A 42 9.16 -0.23 16.34
CA ALA A 42 10.09 -0.74 17.35
C ALA A 42 9.43 -0.86 18.73
N ASP A 43 8.64 0.13 19.14
CA ASP A 43 7.87 0.09 20.39
C ASP A 43 6.84 -1.04 20.39
N LEU A 44 6.14 -1.26 19.27
CA LEU A 44 5.18 -2.36 19.14
C LEU A 44 5.88 -3.73 19.20
N ASP A 45 7.06 -3.86 18.59
CA ASP A 45 7.87 -5.09 18.64
C ASP A 45 8.42 -5.37 20.03
N ALA A 46 8.85 -4.33 20.76
CA ALA A 46 9.28 -4.44 22.15
C ALA A 46 8.12 -4.84 23.09
N ARG A 47 6.89 -4.40 22.79
CA ARG A 47 5.71 -4.65 23.63
C ARG A 47 5.08 -6.03 23.39
N PHE A 48 5.28 -6.59 22.20
CA PHE A 48 4.82 -7.93 21.84
C PHE A 48 5.98 -8.75 21.27
N PRO A 49 6.94 -9.19 22.12
CA PRO A 49 8.06 -10.00 21.70
C PRO A 49 7.57 -11.41 21.35
N GLY A 50 7.08 -11.59 20.12
CA GLY A 50 6.74 -12.89 19.57
C GLY A 50 7.99 -13.66 19.17
N THR A 51 8.40 -14.59 20.03
CA THR A 51 9.32 -15.73 19.78
C THR A 51 10.69 -15.38 19.15
N ALA A 52 11.64 -14.95 19.97
CA ALA A 52 13.06 -15.17 19.71
C ALA A 52 13.62 -16.06 20.83
N SER A 53 13.54 -17.38 20.64
CA SER A 53 14.26 -18.36 21.44
C SER A 53 14.90 -19.37 20.50
N GLY A 54 16.23 -19.52 20.58
CA GLY A 54 16.93 -20.69 20.06
C GLY A 54 17.96 -20.44 18.96
N THR A 55 19.21 -20.34 19.39
CA THR A 55 20.46 -20.58 18.66
C THR A 55 20.39 -21.77 17.68
N GLY A 56 20.79 -21.57 16.42
CA GLY A 56 21.25 -22.67 15.56
C GLY A 56 20.89 -22.59 14.08
N ARG A 57 21.91 -22.26 13.27
CA ARG A 57 21.98 -22.39 11.79
C ARG A 57 21.00 -21.55 10.96
N ALA A 58 21.53 -21.11 9.83
CA ALA A 58 20.86 -20.28 8.85
C ALA A 58 19.68 -21.03 8.22
N GLU A 59 18.51 -20.90 8.85
CA GLU A 59 17.23 -21.06 8.19
C GLU A 59 16.67 -19.66 8.05
N VAL A 60 16.60 -19.20 6.81
CA VAL A 60 15.78 -18.06 6.40
C VAL A 60 14.34 -18.37 6.81
N HIS A 61 14.00 -18.02 8.05
CA HIS A 61 12.62 -18.01 8.51
C HIS A 61 11.94 -16.86 7.77
N ASP A 62 11.29 -17.22 6.68
CA ASP A 62 10.33 -16.36 6.01
C ASP A 62 9.22 -16.02 7.01
N HIS A 63 9.27 -14.82 7.58
CA HIS A 63 8.18 -14.25 8.36
C HIS A 63 6.99 -13.81 7.48
N SER A 64 6.90 -14.30 6.23
CA SER A 64 5.93 -13.88 5.22
C SER A 64 4.93 -14.99 4.90
N GLY A 65 4.15 -15.42 5.89
CA GLY A 65 2.89 -16.14 5.64
C GLY A 65 1.83 -15.29 4.89
N MET A 66 2.25 -14.28 4.12
CA MET A 66 1.40 -13.40 3.32
C MET A 66 1.37 -13.95 1.90
N VAL A 67 0.25 -14.58 1.55
CA VAL A 67 -0.03 -14.95 0.16
C VAL A 67 0.09 -13.68 -0.69
N PRO A 68 0.94 -13.66 -1.75
CA PRO A 68 1.11 -12.49 -2.58
C PRO A 68 -0.23 -12.09 -3.20
N VAL A 69 -0.53 -10.79 -3.22
CA VAL A 69 -1.74 -10.28 -3.88
C VAL A 69 -1.53 -10.36 -5.38
N THR A 70 -2.24 -11.26 -6.04
CA THR A 70 -2.21 -11.45 -7.50
C THR A 70 -3.37 -10.73 -8.17
N ARG A 71 -3.37 -10.65 -9.51
CA ARG A 71 -4.46 -10.04 -10.29
C ARG A 71 -5.80 -10.75 -10.09
N ASP A 72 -5.78 -12.04 -9.76
CA ASP A 72 -6.98 -12.85 -9.54
C ASP A 72 -7.55 -12.71 -8.12
N CYS A 73 -6.78 -12.10 -7.21
CA CYS A 73 -7.26 -11.84 -5.88
C CYS A 73 -8.53 -10.96 -5.91
N PRO A 74 -9.49 -11.21 -5.00
CA PRO A 74 -10.64 -10.33 -4.85
C PRO A 74 -10.21 -8.94 -4.38
N LEU A 75 -11.03 -7.93 -4.65
CA LEU A 75 -10.81 -6.54 -4.23
C LEU A 75 -10.48 -6.39 -2.74
N ALA A 76 -11.00 -7.28 -1.89
CA ALA A 76 -10.76 -7.29 -0.46
C ALA A 76 -9.27 -7.44 -0.10
N CYS A 77 -8.46 -8.09 -0.95
CA CYS A 77 -7.02 -8.26 -0.73
C CYS A 77 -6.23 -6.95 -0.74
N LEU A 78 -6.78 -5.86 -1.31
CA LEU A 78 -6.15 -4.54 -1.30
C LEU A 78 -6.40 -3.74 -0.01
N GLY A 79 -7.28 -4.21 0.88
CA GLY A 79 -7.55 -3.54 2.16
C GLY A 79 -8.12 -2.11 2.02
N LEU A 80 -8.78 -1.82 0.91
CA LEU A 80 -9.38 -0.50 0.64
C LEU A 80 -10.48 -0.16 1.65
N SER A 81 -10.64 1.14 1.95
CA SER A 81 -11.80 1.61 2.70
C SER A 81 -13.09 1.35 1.92
N ARG A 82 -14.21 1.24 2.63
CA ARG A 82 -15.55 1.12 2.02
C ARG A 82 -15.83 2.22 0.99
N HIS A 83 -15.27 3.40 1.18
CA HIS A 83 -15.47 4.56 0.31
C HIS A 83 -14.70 4.47 -1.00
N ALA A 84 -13.63 3.68 -1.06
CA ALA A 84 -12.93 3.36 -2.30
C ALA A 84 -13.46 2.05 -2.92
N ALA A 85 -13.76 1.04 -2.09
CA ALA A 85 -14.20 -0.27 -2.57
C ALA A 85 -15.65 -0.28 -3.12
N ASN A 86 -16.57 0.47 -2.50
CA ASN A 86 -17.98 0.41 -2.90
C ASN A 86 -18.24 1.03 -4.28
N PRO A 87 -17.63 2.17 -4.66
CA PRO A 87 -17.73 2.67 -6.03
C PRO A 87 -17.22 1.67 -7.06
N LEU A 88 -16.11 0.98 -6.79
CA LEU A 88 -15.55 -0.05 -7.69
C LEU A 88 -16.50 -1.25 -7.83
N ARG A 89 -17.05 -1.74 -6.72
CA ARG A 89 -18.07 -2.83 -6.72
C ARG A 89 -19.32 -2.43 -7.49
N SER A 90 -19.77 -1.19 -7.30
CA SER A 90 -20.92 -0.66 -8.03
C SER A 90 -20.61 -0.61 -9.53
N HIS A 91 -19.44 -0.09 -9.92
CA HIS A 91 -19.07 0.09 -11.32
C HIS A 91 -18.84 -1.24 -12.05
N LEU A 92 -17.98 -2.11 -11.52
CA LEU A 92 -17.56 -3.36 -12.17
C LEU A 92 -18.54 -4.53 -11.99
N ARG A 93 -19.57 -4.36 -11.14
CA ARG A 93 -20.54 -5.41 -10.75
C ARG A 93 -19.85 -6.60 -10.05
N ASP A 94 -20.52 -7.74 -9.94
CA ASP A 94 -20.14 -8.81 -9.00
C ASP A 94 -18.77 -9.46 -9.27
N ARG A 95 -18.12 -9.86 -8.16
CA ARG A 95 -16.75 -10.45 -8.09
C ARG A 95 -15.63 -9.58 -8.66
N VAL A 96 -15.50 -8.36 -8.14
CA VAL A 96 -14.38 -7.47 -8.47
C VAL A 96 -13.03 -8.07 -8.06
N THR A 97 -12.11 -8.16 -9.02
CA THR A 97 -10.72 -8.61 -8.81
C THR A 97 -9.74 -7.44 -8.85
N VAL A 98 -8.56 -7.66 -8.29
CA VAL A 98 -7.45 -6.70 -8.33
C VAL A 98 -7.05 -6.37 -9.77
N GLY A 99 -7.03 -7.36 -10.66
CA GLY A 99 -6.70 -7.17 -12.07
C GLY A 99 -7.68 -6.27 -12.81
N GLN A 100 -8.98 -6.32 -12.48
CA GLN A 100 -9.96 -5.40 -13.06
C GLN A 100 -9.72 -3.95 -12.61
N VAL A 101 -9.36 -3.74 -11.34
CA VAL A 101 -9.01 -2.41 -10.82
C VAL A 101 -7.70 -1.93 -11.42
N LEU A 102 -6.73 -2.83 -11.61
CA LEU A 102 -5.46 -2.52 -12.26
C LEU A 102 -5.68 -2.04 -13.70
N ARG A 103 -6.57 -2.70 -14.46
CA ARG A 103 -6.95 -2.24 -15.80
C ARG A 103 -7.62 -0.87 -15.80
N LEU A 104 -8.59 -0.64 -14.90
CA LEU A 104 -9.18 0.70 -14.76
C LEU A 104 -8.13 1.77 -14.42
N TRP A 105 -7.11 1.39 -13.66
CA TRP A 105 -5.99 2.27 -13.39
C TRP A 105 -5.20 2.50 -14.68
N GLU A 106 -4.71 1.45 -15.35
CA GLU A 106 -3.91 1.51 -16.58
C GLU A 106 -4.60 2.29 -17.72
N ASP A 107 -5.91 2.12 -17.87
CA ASP A 107 -6.73 2.79 -18.89
C ASP A 107 -7.14 4.22 -18.50
N ASN A 108 -6.72 4.71 -17.34
CA ASN A 108 -7.14 5.99 -16.77
C ASN A 108 -8.66 6.13 -16.57
N GLU A 109 -9.37 5.02 -16.41
CA GLU A 109 -10.83 4.97 -16.28
C GLU A 109 -11.31 5.13 -14.83
N LEU A 110 -10.41 5.05 -13.84
CA LEU A 110 -10.74 5.29 -12.43
C LEU A 110 -11.39 6.66 -12.18
N GLN A 111 -11.07 7.67 -12.99
CA GLN A 111 -11.67 9.01 -12.90
C GLN A 111 -13.13 9.06 -13.37
N HIS A 112 -13.55 8.10 -14.21
CA HIS A 112 -14.93 8.01 -14.73
C HIS A 112 -15.84 7.17 -13.83
N VAL A 113 -15.26 6.47 -12.84
CA VAL A 113 -16.04 5.74 -11.84
C VAL A 113 -16.78 6.73 -10.93
N ARG A 114 -18.11 6.76 -11.05
CA ARG A 114 -18.97 7.60 -10.19
C ARG A 114 -18.68 7.34 -8.71
N GLY A 115 -18.34 8.40 -7.98
CA GLY A 115 -18.06 8.35 -6.54
C GLY A 115 -16.58 8.17 -6.18
N LEU A 116 -15.67 8.05 -7.17
CA LEU A 116 -14.24 8.12 -6.96
C LEU A 116 -13.72 9.53 -7.23
N GLY A 117 -13.46 10.29 -6.16
CA GLY A 117 -12.70 11.54 -6.24
C GLY A 117 -11.19 11.31 -6.15
N PRO A 118 -10.37 12.36 -6.40
CA PRO A 118 -8.90 12.26 -6.40
C PRO A 118 -8.31 11.58 -5.15
N ARG A 119 -8.92 11.84 -3.98
CA ARG A 119 -8.53 11.21 -2.72
C ARG A 119 -8.68 9.69 -2.72
N ARG A 120 -9.76 9.16 -3.32
CA ARG A 120 -10.03 7.72 -3.36
C ARG A 120 -9.22 7.03 -4.45
N ILE A 121 -9.00 7.72 -5.56
CA ILE A 121 -8.07 7.27 -6.60
C ILE A 121 -6.66 7.12 -5.99
N GLY A 122 -6.18 8.10 -5.22
CA GLY A 122 -4.90 8.00 -4.52
C GLY A 122 -4.81 6.84 -3.51
N GLU A 123 -5.91 6.53 -2.83
CA GLU A 123 -6.01 5.36 -1.93
C GLU A 123 -5.87 4.04 -2.70
N ILE A 124 -6.56 3.91 -3.84
CA ILE A 124 -6.47 2.75 -4.73
C ILE A 124 -5.04 2.59 -5.28
N THR A 125 -4.45 3.67 -5.81
CA THR A 125 -3.07 3.69 -6.31
C THR A 125 -2.08 3.25 -5.23
N THR A 126 -2.21 3.78 -4.01
CA THR A 126 -1.34 3.41 -2.88
C THR A 126 -1.48 1.94 -2.53
N ALA A 127 -2.70 1.40 -2.51
CA ALA A 127 -2.94 0.01 -2.20
C ALA A 127 -2.36 -0.95 -3.25
N LEU A 128 -2.46 -0.59 -4.54
CA LEU A 128 -1.85 -1.34 -5.64
C LEU A 128 -0.32 -1.37 -5.53
N ILE A 129 0.32 -0.23 -5.26
CA ILE A 129 1.77 -0.16 -5.05
C ILE A 129 2.18 -0.96 -3.81
N ALA A 130 1.42 -0.84 -2.71
CA ALA A 130 1.68 -1.58 -1.48
C ALA A 130 1.54 -3.10 -1.66
N ALA A 131 0.65 -3.54 -2.54
CA ALA A 131 0.48 -4.92 -2.97
C ALA A 131 1.59 -5.42 -3.91
N GLY A 132 2.49 -4.54 -4.37
CA GLY A 132 3.64 -4.88 -5.19
C GLY A 132 3.46 -4.65 -6.69
N PHE A 133 2.36 -4.01 -7.12
CA PHE A 133 2.16 -3.67 -8.52
C PHE A 133 2.98 -2.43 -8.90
N VAL A 134 3.71 -2.52 -10.01
CA VAL A 134 4.45 -1.40 -10.60
C VAL A 134 3.48 -0.61 -11.47
N LEU A 135 3.29 0.66 -11.12
CA LEU A 135 2.37 1.58 -11.80
C LEU A 135 3.18 2.60 -12.60
N THR A 136 2.95 2.69 -13.91
CA THR A 136 3.60 3.67 -14.79
C THR A 136 2.69 4.89 -14.96
N PRO A 137 3.11 6.10 -14.53
CA PRO A 137 2.26 7.28 -14.62
C PRO A 137 1.82 7.51 -16.07
N HIS A 138 0.53 7.75 -16.29
CA HIS A 138 0.04 8.05 -17.63
C HIS A 138 0.70 9.34 -18.11
N SER A 139 1.33 9.26 -19.28
CA SER A 139 1.77 10.47 -19.98
C SER A 139 0.50 11.18 -20.43
N HIS A 140 0.18 12.30 -19.79
CA HIS A 140 -0.82 13.23 -20.31
C HIS A 140 -0.30 13.71 -21.67
N GLY A 141 -0.90 13.20 -22.75
CA GLY A 141 -0.84 13.79 -24.08
C GLY A 141 -1.78 14.99 -24.17
#